data_AF-A0A412E0L6-F1
#
_entry.id   AF-A0A412E0L6-F1
#
_cell.length_a   1.000
_cell.length_b   1.000
_cell.length_c   1.000
_cell.angle_alpha   90.00
_cell.angle_beta   90.00
_cell.angle_gamma   90.00
#
_symmetry.space_group_name_H-M   'P 1'
#
loop_
_entity.id
_entity.type
_entity.pdbx_description
1 polymer ?
#
loop_
_entity_poly.entity_id
_entity_poly.type
_entity_poly.pdbx_seq_one_letter_code
_entity_poly.pdbx_strand_id
1 'polypeptide(L)'
;MKKNSAITQLLTVLLLAGCSQNEVTDVNPDSHPAVGFGVYTGLATRGVDMTTESMKDSPSDAEKYGGFGIMGYFTGQETFENVKNTVTAGYMYNQAAEYDSKTSAWTYSPVKYWPNRDGDKISFFAYAPYESNGQSGTKTGITISAATEAGIPYINFSLKKENELTKMVDLVVADALDQQYTQANGGKVSFNFKHTLSRISFKAKLGSGDFTGMDGNNSFVYITHMWIVGKDHGTTAESGNLSLTNLSAASNTGSKFYTSAKWSQLHWNYENAVIPDKDFSLDNILALEKEGIIETDATTGHEGSVKGIKLTAESQKTPVSLFPEKQYLYLIPVGDNDPDVTKNSGCAEGDIKIGFHYDIVTKDNTSSGSSKYIASHAESVISLPKGHMKRNESYLYTLQINLHEIKIEEAKVEKWSDITNDVTIE
;
A
#
# COMPACT_ATOMS: atom_id res chain seq x y z
N MET A 1 60.75 -9.92 58.27
CA MET A 1 59.89 -9.27 59.28
C MET A 1 60.19 -7.77 59.29
N LYS A 2 59.14 -6.95 59.05
CA LYS A 2 58.92 -5.51 59.33
C LYS A 2 60.13 -4.59 59.62
N LYS A 3 60.23 -3.47 58.88
CA LYS A 3 59.91 -2.10 59.37
C LYS A 3 60.12 -1.00 58.29
N ASN A 4 59.09 -0.16 58.15
CA ASN A 4 59.05 1.31 58.03
C ASN A 4 59.90 2.00 56.93
N SER A 5 59.31 2.60 55.89
CA SER A 5 58.61 3.93 55.84
C SER A 5 59.53 5.14 56.04
N ALA A 6 59.67 5.99 54.99
CA ALA A 6 59.23 7.40 54.98
C ALA A 6 60.10 8.36 54.10
N ILE A 7 59.41 9.08 53.17
CA ILE A 7 59.49 10.56 52.91
C ILE A 7 60.75 11.06 52.13
N THR A 8 60.77 11.87 51.05
CA THR A 8 59.91 12.94 50.48
C THR A 8 60.35 13.25 49.03
N GLN A 9 59.46 13.68 48.12
CA GLN A 9 59.49 15.03 47.48
C GLN A 9 58.36 15.20 46.43
N LEU A 10 57.89 16.45 46.36
CA LEU A 10 56.68 16.99 45.73
C LEU A 10 56.51 16.70 44.22
N LEU A 11 55.24 16.60 43.77
CA LEU A 11 54.82 17.32 42.56
C LEU A 11 53.35 17.75 42.60
N THR A 12 53.16 19.01 42.26
CA THR A 12 51.97 19.85 42.35
C THR A 12 50.94 19.54 41.26
N VAL A 13 49.65 19.75 41.57
CA VAL A 13 48.49 19.68 40.67
C VAL A 13 48.51 20.80 39.63
N LEU A 14 48.27 20.49 38.35
CA LEU A 14 47.51 21.36 37.43
C LEU A 14 46.74 20.51 36.41
N LEU A 15 45.41 20.60 36.48
CA LEU A 15 44.46 20.21 35.44
C LEU A 15 44.56 21.19 34.27
N LEU A 16 44.74 20.68 33.05
CA LEU A 16 44.24 21.33 31.84
C LEU A 16 43.66 20.25 30.93
N ALA A 17 42.34 20.31 30.78
CA ALA A 17 41.61 19.70 29.69
C ALA A 17 42.16 20.27 28.37
N GLY A 18 42.80 19.42 27.58
CA GLY A 18 43.15 19.74 26.20
C GLY A 18 41.92 19.55 25.34
N CYS A 19 41.28 20.66 24.96
CA CYS A 19 40.39 20.70 23.81
C CYS A 19 41.13 20.09 22.62
N SER A 20 40.68 18.94 22.10
CA SER A 20 41.05 18.52 20.76
C SER A 20 40.47 19.55 19.81
N GLN A 21 41.36 20.31 19.17
CA GLN A 21 41.03 21.25 18.11
C GLN A 21 40.19 20.57 17.03
N ASN A 22 39.20 21.33 16.55
CA ASN A 22 38.45 21.10 15.33
C ASN A 22 39.33 20.47 14.25
N GLU A 23 38.94 19.27 13.83
CA GLU A 23 39.27 18.79 12.50
C GLU A 23 38.50 19.69 11.52
N VAL A 24 39.17 20.75 11.05
CA VAL A 24 38.75 21.46 9.85
C VAL A 24 38.95 20.44 8.74
N THR A 25 37.86 19.77 8.35
CA THR A 25 37.78 19.29 6.98
C THR A 25 37.83 20.55 6.12
N ASP A 26 39.00 20.80 5.54
CA ASP A 26 39.16 21.70 4.39
C ASP A 26 38.24 21.17 3.29
N VAL A 27 36.96 21.57 3.35
CA VAL A 27 36.08 21.50 2.20
C VAL A 27 36.70 22.48 1.23
N ASN A 28 37.34 21.96 0.18
CA ASN A 28 37.78 22.79 -0.93
C ASN A 28 36.61 23.73 -1.30
N PRO A 29 36.76 25.07 -1.23
CA PRO A 29 35.67 25.98 -1.54
C PRO A 29 35.18 25.85 -3.00
N ASP A 30 35.95 25.17 -3.86
CA ASP A 30 35.57 24.83 -5.24
C ASP A 30 34.89 23.45 -5.39
N SER A 31 34.68 22.69 -4.30
CA SER A 31 33.91 21.45 -4.32
C SER A 31 32.48 21.73 -3.85
N HIS A 32 31.57 21.97 -4.80
CA HIS A 32 30.15 22.11 -4.48
C HIS A 32 29.63 20.88 -3.72
N PRO A 33 28.77 21.05 -2.70
CA PRO A 33 28.31 19.94 -1.89
C PRO A 33 27.43 18.99 -2.70
N ALA A 34 27.49 17.71 -2.35
CA ALA A 34 26.61 16.70 -2.91
C ALA A 34 25.14 17.01 -2.56
N VAL A 35 24.22 16.63 -3.45
CA VAL A 35 22.79 16.71 -3.16
C VAL A 35 22.43 15.59 -2.17
N GLY A 36 21.98 15.94 -0.98
CA GLY A 36 21.38 15.00 -0.04
C GLY A 36 19.88 14.89 -0.26
N PHE A 37 19.32 13.72 -0.01
CA PHE A 37 17.87 13.44 0.07
C PHE A 37 17.43 13.14 1.52
N GLY A 38 16.21 12.69 1.75
CA GLY A 38 15.78 12.22 3.07
C GLY A 38 14.32 11.78 3.05
N VAL A 39 14.00 10.76 3.84
CA VAL A 39 12.63 10.27 4.10
C VAL A 39 12.47 10.10 5.60
N TYR A 40 11.41 10.66 6.20
CA TYR A 40 11.12 10.52 7.63
C TYR A 40 11.14 9.08 8.08
N THR A 41 11.44 8.67 9.34
CA THR A 41 11.17 7.32 9.90
C THR A 41 10.08 7.23 10.99
N GLY A 42 8.97 6.54 10.72
CA GLY A 42 8.01 6.06 11.74
C GLY A 42 7.82 4.53 11.67
N LEU A 43 7.57 3.88 12.81
CA LEU A 43 7.55 2.42 12.95
C LEU A 43 6.35 1.74 12.25
N ALA A 44 6.60 0.69 11.45
CA ALA A 44 5.67 -0.43 11.26
C ALA A 44 6.38 -1.70 10.75
N THR A 45 5.90 -2.86 11.20
CA THR A 45 6.45 -4.20 10.94
C THR A 45 5.68 -4.95 9.84
N ARG A 46 6.38 -5.14 8.71
CA ARG A 46 6.27 -6.10 7.58
C ARG A 46 4.90 -6.61 7.13
N GLY A 47 4.64 -6.41 5.83
CA GLY A 47 3.51 -6.92 5.03
C GLY A 47 2.46 -5.88 4.60
N VAL A 48 2.72 -4.58 4.79
CA VAL A 48 1.69 -3.60 5.15
C VAL A 48 2.17 -2.19 4.84
N ASP A 49 1.49 -1.47 3.96
CA ASP A 49 1.65 -0.04 3.63
C ASP A 49 3.07 0.41 3.24
N MET A 50 3.14 1.35 2.31
CA MET A 50 4.36 2.12 2.15
C MET A 50 4.46 3.06 3.36
N THR A 51 5.52 2.88 4.11
CA THR A 51 5.91 3.69 5.25
C THR A 51 7.40 3.92 5.09
N THR A 52 8.00 4.73 5.92
CA THR A 52 9.45 4.80 5.90
C THR A 52 10.12 3.47 6.15
N GLU A 53 9.62 2.72 7.13
CA GLU A 53 10.32 1.54 7.57
C GLU A 53 10.30 0.48 6.47
N SER A 54 9.17 0.35 5.75
CA SER A 54 9.11 -0.48 4.55
C SER A 54 9.96 0.10 3.41
N MET A 55 10.04 1.42 3.23
CA MET A 55 10.94 2.02 2.24
C MET A 55 12.42 1.67 2.48
N LYS A 56 12.86 1.44 3.73
CA LYS A 56 14.25 1.02 4.03
C LYS A 56 14.58 -0.39 3.58
N ASP A 57 13.58 -1.20 3.22
CA ASP A 57 13.84 -2.52 2.67
C ASP A 57 14.66 -2.44 1.38
N SER A 58 15.37 -3.51 1.02
CA SER A 58 16.14 -3.50 -0.22
C SER A 58 15.20 -3.52 -1.43
N PRO A 59 15.39 -2.62 -2.43
CA PRO A 59 14.65 -2.71 -3.69
C PRO A 59 14.95 -3.99 -4.48
N SER A 60 16.04 -4.70 -4.17
CA SER A 60 16.43 -5.96 -4.82
C SER A 60 15.82 -7.21 -4.18
N ASP A 61 15.20 -7.09 -2.99
CA ASP A 61 14.58 -8.23 -2.30
C ASP A 61 13.34 -8.70 -3.09
N ALA A 62 13.23 -10.00 -3.38
CA ALA A 62 12.14 -10.54 -4.19
C ALA A 62 10.76 -10.43 -3.52
N GLU A 63 10.72 -10.38 -2.20
CA GLU A 63 9.48 -10.44 -1.41
C GLU A 63 9.14 -9.10 -0.73
N LYS A 64 9.91 -8.04 -1.04
CA LYS A 64 9.72 -6.72 -0.45
C LYS A 64 9.79 -5.58 -1.44
N TYR A 65 9.27 -4.46 -0.99
CA TYR A 65 9.24 -3.20 -1.70
C TYR A 65 9.97 -2.17 -0.86
N GLY A 66 11.10 -1.68 -1.37
CA GLY A 66 11.85 -0.63 -0.72
C GLY A 66 12.59 0.21 -1.74
N GLY A 67 13.33 1.20 -1.26
CA GLY A 67 13.87 2.27 -2.07
C GLY A 67 12.82 3.18 -2.70
N PHE A 68 13.27 4.28 -3.27
CA PHE A 68 12.45 5.17 -4.08
C PHE A 68 13.24 5.66 -5.30
N GLY A 69 12.53 5.98 -6.39
CA GLY A 69 13.12 6.52 -7.61
C GLY A 69 12.99 8.04 -7.63
N ILE A 70 14.05 8.74 -8.04
CA ILE A 70 14.10 10.20 -8.12
C ILE A 70 14.23 10.67 -9.57
N MET A 71 13.44 11.68 -9.93
CA MET A 71 13.52 12.41 -11.19
C MET A 71 13.87 13.86 -10.88
N GLY A 72 14.96 14.36 -11.45
CA GLY A 72 15.52 15.68 -11.18
C GLY A 72 15.56 16.53 -12.44
N TYR A 73 15.04 17.75 -12.33
CA TYR A 73 14.86 18.70 -13.41
C TYR A 73 15.63 19.97 -13.08
N PHE A 74 16.73 20.22 -13.80
CA PHE A 74 17.47 21.46 -13.66
C PHE A 74 16.71 22.59 -14.39
N THR A 75 16.25 23.59 -13.65
CA THR A 75 15.40 24.68 -14.18
C THR A 75 16.17 25.99 -14.36
N GLY A 76 17.46 26.01 -14.05
CA GLY A 76 18.25 27.24 -14.03
C GLY A 76 17.66 28.24 -13.03
N GLN A 77 17.51 29.50 -13.42
CA GLN A 77 16.97 30.54 -12.53
C GLN A 77 15.44 30.56 -12.48
N GLU A 78 14.78 29.84 -13.38
CA GLU A 78 13.31 29.80 -13.50
C GLU A 78 12.69 28.81 -12.52
N THR A 79 11.41 29.02 -12.20
CA THR A 79 10.61 28.04 -11.47
C THR A 79 10.20 26.89 -12.39
N PHE A 80 9.97 25.71 -11.83
CA PHE A 80 9.48 24.56 -12.59
C PHE A 80 8.19 24.88 -13.34
N GLU A 81 7.27 25.59 -12.70
CA GLU A 81 5.99 25.95 -13.30
C GLU A 81 6.17 26.73 -14.62
N ASN A 82 7.17 27.61 -14.71
CA ASN A 82 7.45 28.39 -15.92
C ASN A 82 8.04 27.55 -17.05
N VAL A 83 8.83 26.53 -16.72
CA VAL A 83 9.61 25.75 -17.71
C VAL A 83 9.10 24.32 -17.91
N LYS A 84 8.04 23.90 -17.20
CA LYS A 84 7.55 22.51 -17.21
C LYS A 84 7.25 21.99 -18.62
N ASN A 85 6.89 22.82 -19.57
CA ASN A 85 6.57 22.36 -20.93
C ASN A 85 7.81 22.05 -21.79
N THR A 86 9.02 22.35 -21.31
CA THR A 86 10.27 22.18 -22.07
C THR A 86 11.37 21.46 -21.30
N VAL A 87 11.34 21.49 -19.96
CA VAL A 87 12.35 20.83 -19.12
C VAL A 87 12.07 19.33 -18.99
N THR A 88 13.13 18.53 -19.11
CA THR A 88 13.09 17.07 -18.96
C THR A 88 13.89 16.63 -17.72
N ALA A 89 13.77 15.36 -17.34
CA ALA A 89 14.48 14.76 -16.20
C ALA A 89 15.98 14.51 -16.48
N GLY A 90 16.68 15.51 -17.06
CA GLY A 90 18.06 15.38 -17.50
C GLY A 90 19.09 15.39 -16.37
N TYR A 91 18.73 15.86 -15.17
CA TYR A 91 19.66 15.93 -14.05
C TYR A 91 19.74 14.60 -13.28
N MET A 92 18.58 14.01 -12.98
CA MET A 92 18.41 12.66 -12.46
C MET A 92 17.23 11.98 -13.15
N TYR A 93 17.40 10.73 -13.56
CA TYR A 93 16.33 9.95 -14.16
C TYR A 93 16.26 8.58 -13.50
N ASN A 94 15.11 8.29 -12.87
CA ASN A 94 14.88 7.08 -12.08
C ASN A 94 16.05 6.74 -11.14
N GLN A 95 16.65 7.77 -10.54
CA GLN A 95 17.82 7.59 -9.70
C GLN A 95 17.38 6.85 -8.44
N ALA A 96 17.89 5.63 -8.26
CA ALA A 96 17.61 4.82 -7.09
C ALA A 96 18.18 5.48 -5.83
N ALA A 97 17.34 5.70 -4.84
CA ALA A 97 17.74 6.01 -3.49
C ALA A 97 17.45 4.80 -2.58
N GLU A 98 18.49 4.31 -1.90
CA GLU A 98 18.45 3.10 -1.09
C GLU A 98 18.97 3.39 0.32
N TYR A 99 18.36 2.76 1.33
CA TYR A 99 18.77 2.96 2.71
C TYR A 99 19.97 2.07 3.04
N ASP A 100 21.10 2.68 3.39
CA ASP A 100 22.25 1.98 3.95
C ASP A 100 22.12 1.91 5.47
N SER A 101 21.78 0.71 5.96
CA SER A 101 21.65 0.46 7.40
C SER A 101 22.96 0.61 8.18
N LYS A 102 24.13 0.58 7.51
CA LYS A 102 25.43 0.71 8.18
C LYS A 102 25.72 2.15 8.56
N THR A 103 25.39 3.08 7.67
CA THR A 103 25.55 4.53 7.88
C THR A 103 24.28 5.17 8.41
N SER A 104 23.17 4.41 8.47
CA SER A 104 21.84 4.91 8.82
C SER A 104 21.36 6.05 7.92
N ALA A 105 21.85 6.08 6.68
CA ALA A 105 21.58 7.13 5.70
C ALA A 105 21.08 6.53 4.39
N TRP A 106 20.27 7.30 3.68
CA TRP A 106 19.89 7.01 2.31
C TRP A 106 21.05 7.37 1.38
N THR A 107 21.29 6.55 0.36
CA THR A 107 22.40 6.69 -0.58
C THR A 107 21.90 6.54 -2.01
N TYR A 108 22.62 7.10 -2.97
CA TYR A 108 22.32 6.93 -4.40
C TYR A 108 23.62 7.01 -5.21
N SER A 109 23.60 6.44 -6.41
CA SER A 109 24.75 6.44 -7.31
C SER A 109 24.31 6.56 -8.77
N PRO A 110 24.97 7.40 -9.59
CA PRO A 110 26.11 8.26 -9.25
C PRO A 110 25.73 9.48 -8.41
N VAL A 111 26.67 9.97 -7.58
CA VAL A 111 26.50 11.20 -6.79
C VAL A 111 26.32 12.41 -7.70
N LYS A 112 25.43 13.33 -7.30
CA LYS A 112 25.15 14.57 -8.02
C LYS A 112 25.42 15.77 -7.11
N TYR A 113 25.74 16.91 -7.72
CA TYR A 113 26.18 18.11 -7.03
C TYR A 113 25.29 19.30 -7.36
N TRP A 114 25.07 20.17 -6.38
CA TRP A 114 24.31 21.39 -6.58
C TRP A 114 24.92 22.26 -7.70
N PRO A 115 24.11 22.99 -8.49
CA PRO A 115 24.61 23.86 -9.54
C PRO A 115 25.49 24.99 -9.00
N ASN A 116 26.45 25.44 -9.82
CA ASN A 116 27.50 26.35 -9.38
C ASN A 116 27.06 27.82 -9.31
N ARG A 117 25.97 28.20 -9.99
CA ARG A 117 25.50 29.58 -10.07
C ARG A 117 24.41 29.82 -9.04
N ASP A 118 24.62 30.78 -8.15
CA ASP A 118 23.62 31.23 -7.19
C ASP A 118 22.26 31.51 -7.85
N GLY A 119 21.19 31.02 -7.22
CA GLY A 119 19.82 31.15 -7.73
C GLY A 119 19.38 30.02 -8.68
N ASP A 120 20.30 29.15 -9.10
CA ASP A 120 19.98 28.00 -9.92
C ASP A 120 19.21 26.96 -9.10
N LYS A 121 18.15 26.44 -9.70
CA LYS A 121 17.16 25.57 -9.07
C LYS A 121 17.16 24.18 -9.70
N ILE A 122 16.86 23.20 -8.86
CA ILE A 122 16.52 21.85 -9.28
C ILE A 122 15.16 21.50 -8.67
N SER A 123 14.26 20.98 -9.49
CA SER A 123 13.00 20.43 -9.02
C SER A 123 13.04 18.92 -9.05
N PHE A 124 12.57 18.30 -7.99
CA PHE A 124 12.60 16.86 -7.82
C PHE A 124 11.18 16.30 -7.72
N PHE A 125 10.98 15.16 -8.36
CA PHE A 125 9.82 14.28 -8.16
C PHE A 125 10.34 12.91 -7.73
N ALA A 126 9.61 12.25 -6.85
CA ALA A 126 9.96 10.93 -6.37
C ALA A 126 8.75 10.01 -6.31
N TYR A 127 8.99 8.71 -6.42
CA TYR A 127 7.97 7.68 -6.22
C TYR A 127 8.55 6.48 -5.47
N ALA A 128 7.70 5.79 -4.73
CA ALA A 128 8.04 4.53 -4.10
C ALA A 128 6.88 3.52 -4.23
N PRO A 129 7.19 2.21 -4.26
CA PRO A 129 8.53 1.63 -4.19
C PRO A 129 9.32 1.79 -5.49
N TYR A 130 10.65 1.75 -5.38
CA TYR A 130 11.53 1.84 -6.55
C TYR A 130 11.32 0.64 -7.51
N GLU A 131 11.26 0.95 -8.80
CA GLU A 131 11.28 -0.03 -9.88
C GLU A 131 12.55 0.18 -10.72
N SER A 132 13.42 -0.82 -10.71
CA SER A 132 14.70 -0.76 -11.43
C SER A 132 14.50 -0.77 -12.94
N ASN A 133 13.47 -1.47 -13.43
CA ASN A 133 13.07 -1.45 -14.82
C ASN A 133 11.78 -0.67 -15.01
N GLY A 134 11.90 0.66 -14.85
CA GLY A 134 10.78 1.61 -14.96
C GLY A 134 10.09 1.66 -16.33
N GLN A 135 10.51 0.87 -17.32
CA GLN A 135 9.81 0.73 -18.60
C GLN A 135 8.96 -0.54 -18.70
N SER A 136 9.14 -1.51 -17.81
CA SER A 136 8.40 -2.78 -17.82
C SER A 136 7.52 -3.00 -16.58
N GLY A 137 7.89 -2.41 -15.43
CA GLY A 137 7.12 -2.53 -14.19
C GLY A 137 7.00 -3.96 -13.66
N THR A 138 7.94 -4.85 -14.00
CA THR A 138 7.84 -6.29 -13.72
C THR A 138 7.68 -6.61 -12.24
N LYS A 139 8.29 -5.82 -11.34
CA LYS A 139 8.26 -6.11 -9.91
C LYS A 139 7.11 -5.38 -9.22
N THR A 140 6.89 -4.11 -9.54
CA THR A 140 5.96 -3.27 -8.76
C THR A 140 4.65 -2.95 -9.50
N GLY A 141 4.58 -3.24 -10.80
CA GLY A 141 3.50 -2.76 -11.67
C GLY A 141 3.66 -1.29 -12.06
N ILE A 142 4.79 -0.65 -11.72
CA ILE A 142 5.07 0.77 -11.98
C ILE A 142 5.90 0.91 -13.25
N THR A 143 5.43 1.72 -14.20
CA THR A 143 6.26 2.24 -15.28
C THR A 143 6.26 3.76 -15.24
N ILE A 144 7.36 4.40 -15.62
CA ILE A 144 7.57 5.83 -15.52
C ILE A 144 7.74 6.45 -16.92
N SER A 145 7.45 7.74 -17.04
CA SER A 145 7.70 8.50 -18.26
C SER A 145 9.16 8.39 -18.73
N ALA A 146 9.40 8.48 -20.04
CA ALA A 146 10.75 8.46 -20.59
C ALA A 146 11.56 9.67 -20.13
N ALA A 147 12.88 9.54 -20.09
CA ALA A 147 13.80 10.63 -19.68
C ALA A 147 13.71 11.86 -20.59
N THR A 148 13.27 11.66 -21.83
CA THR A 148 13.08 12.70 -22.85
C THR A 148 11.76 13.44 -22.72
N GLU A 149 10.83 12.96 -21.89
CA GLU A 149 9.55 13.64 -21.74
C GLU A 149 9.66 14.90 -20.89
N ALA A 150 9.07 15.97 -21.42
CA ALA A 150 9.02 17.25 -20.74
C ALA A 150 7.86 17.28 -19.72
N GLY A 151 8.08 17.98 -18.62
CA GLY A 151 7.06 18.27 -17.62
C GLY A 151 6.98 17.30 -16.47
N ILE A 152 5.86 17.41 -15.73
CA ILE A 152 5.60 16.58 -14.55
C ILE A 152 5.65 15.11 -14.99
N PRO A 153 6.50 14.28 -14.36
CA PRO A 153 6.59 12.89 -14.74
C PRO A 153 5.27 12.18 -14.50
N TYR A 154 5.00 11.15 -15.28
CA TYR A 154 3.85 10.29 -15.08
C TYR A 154 4.27 8.87 -14.71
N ILE A 155 3.36 8.17 -14.05
CA ILE A 155 3.47 6.76 -13.73
C ILE A 155 2.28 6.04 -14.36
N ASN A 156 2.50 4.97 -15.13
CA ASN A 156 1.44 4.00 -15.34
C ASN A 156 1.58 2.92 -14.27
N PHE A 157 0.49 2.64 -13.58
CA PHE A 157 0.44 1.69 -12.48
C PHE A 157 -0.54 0.58 -12.80
N SER A 158 -0.13 -0.66 -12.59
CA SER A 158 -0.98 -1.84 -12.68
C SER A 158 -1.01 -2.59 -11.35
N LEU A 159 -2.21 -3.00 -10.93
CA LEU A 159 -2.40 -3.83 -9.75
C LEU A 159 -1.73 -5.19 -9.92
N LYS A 160 -1.41 -5.81 -8.77
CA LYS A 160 -1.05 -7.23 -8.76
C LYS A 160 -2.22 -8.08 -9.23
N LYS A 161 -1.87 -9.19 -9.89
CA LYS A 161 -2.84 -10.19 -10.33
C LYS A 161 -3.43 -10.91 -9.13
N GLU A 162 -4.55 -11.58 -9.34
CA GLU A 162 -5.32 -12.29 -8.31
C GLU A 162 -4.50 -13.30 -7.52
N ASN A 163 -3.46 -13.91 -8.10
CA ASN A 163 -2.58 -14.88 -7.41
C ASN A 163 -1.46 -14.24 -6.59
N GLU A 164 -1.36 -12.90 -6.57
CA GLU A 164 -0.31 -12.13 -5.89
C GLU A 164 -0.88 -11.00 -5.03
N LEU A 165 -2.14 -11.10 -4.58
CA LEU A 165 -2.81 -10.03 -3.84
C LEU A 165 -2.13 -9.70 -2.50
N THR A 166 -1.48 -10.66 -1.86
CA THR A 166 -0.67 -10.42 -0.65
C THR A 166 0.60 -9.60 -0.91
N LYS A 167 0.90 -9.35 -2.18
CA LYS A 167 2.03 -8.56 -2.67
C LYS A 167 1.58 -7.26 -3.34
N MET A 168 0.33 -6.81 -3.13
CA MET A 168 -0.13 -5.54 -3.69
C MET A 168 0.78 -4.38 -3.28
N VAL A 169 0.93 -3.43 -4.20
CA VAL A 169 1.85 -2.30 -4.04
C VAL A 169 1.06 -1.07 -3.63
N ASP A 170 1.51 -0.45 -2.54
CA ASP A 170 1.09 0.89 -2.16
C ASP A 170 1.98 1.92 -2.87
N LEU A 171 1.45 2.54 -3.91
CA LEU A 171 2.13 3.59 -4.65
C LEU A 171 2.03 4.93 -3.91
N VAL A 172 3.19 5.45 -3.55
CA VAL A 172 3.32 6.81 -2.99
C VAL A 172 4.20 7.67 -3.88
N VAL A 173 3.90 8.97 -3.89
CA VAL A 173 4.64 9.96 -4.69
C VAL A 173 4.97 11.19 -3.86
N ALA A 174 6.02 11.91 -4.23
CA ALA A 174 6.42 13.17 -3.62
C ALA A 174 6.98 14.13 -4.68
N ASP A 175 6.98 15.41 -4.33
CA ASP A 175 7.64 16.46 -5.08
C ASP A 175 8.34 17.44 -4.13
N ALA A 176 9.45 18.00 -4.60
CA ALA A 176 10.20 19.06 -3.96
C ALA A 176 10.68 20.01 -5.06
N LEU A 177 9.87 21.03 -5.34
CA LEU A 177 10.08 21.95 -6.45
C LEU A 177 11.02 23.09 -6.08
N ASP A 178 11.70 23.62 -7.08
CA ASP A 178 12.46 24.88 -7.01
C ASP A 178 13.53 24.91 -5.90
N GLN A 179 14.15 23.75 -5.62
CA GLN A 179 15.14 23.59 -4.56
C GLN A 179 16.46 24.25 -4.94
N GLN A 180 17.10 24.85 -3.95
CA GLN A 180 18.41 25.49 -4.06
C GLN A 180 19.31 25.03 -2.93
N TYR A 181 20.61 25.06 -3.16
CA TYR A 181 21.57 24.94 -2.07
C TYR A 181 21.45 26.16 -1.14
N THR A 182 21.35 25.91 0.16
CA THR A 182 21.55 26.93 1.19
C THR A 182 22.41 26.36 2.31
N GLN A 183 23.18 27.19 3.01
CA GLN A 183 23.89 26.71 4.20
C GLN A 183 22.92 26.18 5.27
N ALA A 184 21.71 26.75 5.34
CA ALA A 184 20.69 26.36 6.32
C ALA A 184 20.13 24.94 6.08
N ASN A 185 19.97 24.52 4.82
CA ASN A 185 19.50 23.16 4.50
C ASN A 185 20.65 22.14 4.35
N GLY A 186 21.91 22.59 4.41
CA GLY A 186 23.08 21.73 4.23
C GLY A 186 23.10 20.97 2.90
N GLY A 187 22.39 21.46 1.87
CA GLY A 187 22.24 20.81 0.58
C GLY A 187 21.27 19.61 0.55
N LYS A 188 20.36 19.51 1.52
CA LYS A 188 19.43 18.37 1.67
C LYS A 188 18.03 18.69 1.13
N VAL A 189 17.43 17.70 0.49
CA VAL A 189 16.07 17.72 -0.07
C VAL A 189 15.22 16.69 0.68
N SER A 190 14.20 17.16 1.41
CA SER A 190 13.25 16.28 2.09
C SER A 190 12.05 15.97 1.19
N PHE A 191 11.64 14.71 1.13
CA PHE A 191 10.41 14.30 0.44
C PHE A 191 9.29 13.99 1.43
N ASN A 192 8.10 14.51 1.16
CA ASN A 192 6.86 14.15 1.85
C ASN A 192 6.03 13.26 0.94
N PHE A 193 6.10 11.94 1.14
CA PHE A 193 5.40 10.97 0.31
C PHE A 193 3.92 10.90 0.66
N LYS A 194 3.07 10.91 -0.37
CA LYS A 194 1.61 10.86 -0.25
C LYS A 194 1.08 9.59 -0.91
N HIS A 195 0.14 8.94 -0.24
CA HIS A 195 -0.59 7.79 -0.80
C HIS A 195 -1.45 8.23 -1.98
N THR A 196 -1.30 7.52 -3.10
CA THR A 196 -2.05 7.78 -4.32
C THR A 196 -3.28 6.86 -4.45
N LEU A 197 -3.32 5.76 -3.71
CA LEU A 197 -4.35 4.72 -3.81
C LEU A 197 -5.44 4.88 -2.74
N SER A 198 -6.49 4.05 -2.83
CA SER A 198 -7.44 3.77 -1.75
C SER A 198 -7.07 2.47 -1.06
N ARG A 199 -7.02 2.45 0.28
CA ARG A 199 -6.76 1.24 1.07
C ARG A 199 -8.07 0.63 1.56
N ILE A 200 -8.25 -0.68 1.42
CA ILE A 200 -9.49 -1.35 1.82
C ILE A 200 -9.21 -2.62 2.63
N SER A 201 -10.01 -2.83 3.66
CA SER A 201 -10.13 -4.10 4.39
C SER A 201 -11.59 -4.37 4.76
N PHE A 202 -11.86 -5.63 5.11
CA PHE A 202 -13.19 -6.10 5.48
C PHE A 202 -13.16 -6.89 6.79
N LYS A 203 -14.22 -6.72 7.57
CA LYS A 203 -14.59 -7.59 8.68
C LYS A 203 -15.99 -8.11 8.46
N ALA A 204 -16.34 -9.25 9.03
CA ALA A 204 -17.70 -9.75 9.02
C ALA A 204 -18.17 -10.19 10.41
N LYS A 205 -19.47 -10.07 10.63
CA LYS A 205 -20.17 -10.58 11.80
C LYS A 205 -21.53 -11.15 11.41
N LEU A 206 -22.01 -12.08 12.23
CA LEU A 206 -23.41 -12.47 12.18
C LEU A 206 -24.30 -11.27 12.58
N GLY A 207 -25.47 -11.18 11.95
CA GLY A 207 -26.42 -10.11 12.22
C GLY A 207 -27.28 -10.30 13.46
N SER A 208 -28.31 -9.46 13.57
CA SER A 208 -29.27 -9.51 14.67
C SER A 208 -30.16 -10.75 14.57
N GLY A 209 -30.23 -11.53 15.63
CA GLY A 209 -31.03 -12.77 15.67
C GLY A 209 -30.50 -13.74 16.71
N ASP A 210 -31.20 -14.85 16.90
CA ASP A 210 -30.73 -15.95 17.73
C ASP A 210 -29.78 -16.85 16.93
N PHE A 211 -28.49 -16.65 17.17
CA PHE A 211 -27.41 -17.48 16.62
C PHE A 211 -26.73 -18.31 17.72
N THR A 212 -27.40 -18.55 18.86
CA THR A 212 -26.82 -19.28 20.01
C THR A 212 -26.34 -20.69 19.65
N GLY A 213 -26.94 -21.32 18.63
CA GLY A 213 -26.52 -22.62 18.09
C GLY A 213 -25.27 -22.58 17.19
N MET A 214 -24.80 -21.39 16.77
CA MET A 214 -23.59 -21.24 15.94
C MET A 214 -22.33 -21.21 16.80
N ASP A 215 -22.02 -22.33 17.44
CA ASP A 215 -20.90 -22.50 18.37
C ASP A 215 -19.54 -22.71 17.70
N GLY A 216 -19.50 -22.79 16.36
CA GLY A 216 -18.27 -23.04 15.60
C GLY A 216 -17.89 -24.52 15.44
N ASN A 217 -18.58 -25.42 16.13
CA ASN A 217 -18.34 -26.87 16.11
C ASN A 217 -19.49 -27.64 15.47
N ASN A 218 -20.72 -27.33 15.88
CA ASN A 218 -21.95 -27.94 15.40
C ASN A 218 -22.62 -27.10 14.31
N SER A 219 -22.50 -25.77 14.38
CA SER A 219 -22.96 -24.89 13.31
C SER A 219 -22.17 -23.59 13.29
N PHE A 220 -22.04 -22.99 12.09
CA PHE A 220 -21.39 -21.72 11.85
C PHE A 220 -21.70 -21.21 10.44
N VAL A 221 -21.40 -19.94 10.18
CA VAL A 221 -21.31 -19.42 8.81
C VAL A 221 -19.86 -19.47 8.33
N TYR A 222 -19.66 -19.82 7.06
CA TYR A 222 -18.34 -19.97 6.46
C TYR A 222 -18.23 -19.15 5.19
N ILE A 223 -17.45 -18.07 5.19
CA ILE A 223 -17.20 -17.27 3.98
C ILE A 223 -16.08 -17.93 3.20
N THR A 224 -16.33 -18.35 1.96
CA THR A 224 -15.38 -19.14 1.18
C THR A 224 -14.78 -18.38 0.00
N HIS A 225 -15.53 -17.48 -0.63
CA HIS A 225 -15.04 -16.67 -1.76
C HIS A 225 -15.46 -15.20 -1.65
N MET A 226 -14.61 -14.33 -2.20
CA MET A 226 -14.89 -12.90 -2.36
C MET A 226 -14.35 -12.41 -3.70
N TRP A 227 -15.02 -11.45 -4.33
CA TRP A 227 -14.57 -10.88 -5.60
C TRP A 227 -15.10 -9.45 -5.83
N ILE A 228 -14.41 -8.71 -6.71
CA ILE A 228 -14.82 -7.37 -7.16
C ILE A 228 -15.44 -7.50 -8.56
N VAL A 229 -16.65 -6.95 -8.70
CA VAL A 229 -17.56 -7.18 -9.85
C VAL A 229 -17.88 -5.92 -10.66
N GLY A 230 -17.58 -4.73 -10.14
CA GLY A 230 -17.97 -3.49 -10.81
C GLY A 230 -19.47 -3.21 -10.77
N LYS A 231 -20.07 -2.86 -11.92
CA LYS A 231 -21.42 -2.28 -12.02
C LYS A 231 -22.52 -3.30 -12.34
N ASP A 232 -22.25 -4.25 -13.24
CA ASP A 232 -23.27 -5.13 -13.84
C ASP A 232 -23.34 -6.49 -13.13
N HIS A 233 -23.58 -6.48 -11.82
CA HIS A 233 -23.90 -7.69 -11.06
C HIS A 233 -25.15 -7.53 -10.21
N GLY A 234 -25.98 -8.58 -10.19
CA GLY A 234 -27.16 -8.67 -9.34
C GLY A 234 -27.66 -10.11 -9.18
N THR A 235 -28.71 -10.28 -8.39
CA THR A 235 -29.25 -11.59 -8.02
C THR A 235 -30.16 -12.21 -9.09
N THR A 236 -30.21 -11.63 -10.29
CA THR A 236 -31.05 -12.09 -11.40
C THR A 236 -30.24 -12.26 -12.68
N ALA A 237 -30.65 -13.17 -13.56
CA ALA A 237 -29.99 -13.38 -14.85
C ALA A 237 -29.95 -12.12 -15.73
N GLU A 238 -30.91 -11.20 -15.58
CA GLU A 238 -30.98 -9.92 -16.30
C GLU A 238 -29.95 -8.89 -15.80
N SER A 239 -29.44 -9.04 -14.57
CA SER A 239 -28.52 -8.09 -13.92
C SER A 239 -27.06 -8.57 -13.85
N GLY A 240 -26.72 -9.61 -14.61
CA GLY A 240 -25.43 -10.32 -14.50
C GLY A 240 -25.51 -11.32 -13.34
N ASN A 241 -25.70 -12.60 -13.67
CA ASN A 241 -26.03 -13.62 -12.69
C ASN A 241 -24.88 -13.80 -11.69
N LEU A 242 -25.14 -13.57 -10.39
CA LEU A 242 -24.34 -14.17 -9.33
C LEU A 242 -24.40 -15.70 -9.54
N SER A 243 -23.28 -16.29 -9.92
CA SER A 243 -23.18 -17.72 -10.14
C SER A 243 -22.18 -18.27 -9.15
N LEU A 244 -22.69 -19.10 -8.23
CA LEU A 244 -21.99 -19.83 -7.15
C LEU A 244 -20.60 -20.39 -7.52
N THR A 245 -20.29 -20.53 -8.80
CA THR A 245 -19.03 -21.13 -9.29
C THR A 245 -18.50 -20.53 -10.60
N ASN A 246 -19.06 -19.43 -11.14
CA ASN A 246 -18.54 -18.81 -12.36
C ASN A 246 -17.87 -17.46 -12.10
N LEU A 247 -16.79 -17.48 -11.33
CA LEU A 247 -15.85 -16.35 -11.14
C LEU A 247 -15.27 -15.80 -12.47
N SER A 248 -15.53 -16.47 -13.59
CA SER A 248 -15.06 -16.07 -14.92
C SER A 248 -16.12 -15.40 -15.79
N ALA A 249 -17.32 -15.14 -15.24
CA ALA A 249 -18.38 -14.44 -15.93
C ALA A 249 -17.94 -13.03 -16.35
N ALA A 250 -18.31 -12.62 -17.56
CA ALA A 250 -18.02 -11.29 -18.05
C ALA A 250 -19.08 -10.33 -17.51
N SER A 251 -18.69 -9.36 -16.68
CA SER A 251 -19.69 -8.57 -15.92
C SER A 251 -19.29 -7.15 -15.55
N ASN A 252 -18.29 -6.60 -16.23
CA ASN A 252 -17.68 -5.33 -15.82
C ASN A 252 -17.90 -4.18 -16.81
N THR A 253 -18.88 -4.26 -17.71
CA THR A 253 -19.14 -3.16 -18.66
C THR A 253 -19.47 -1.88 -17.89
N GLY A 254 -18.69 -0.81 -18.11
CA GLY A 254 -18.90 0.46 -17.40
C GLY A 254 -18.58 0.43 -15.89
N SER A 255 -17.95 -0.65 -15.39
CA SER A 255 -17.34 -0.70 -14.06
C SER A 255 -16.34 0.44 -13.86
N LYS A 256 -16.17 0.88 -12.62
CA LYS A 256 -15.12 1.84 -12.23
C LYS A 256 -13.99 1.17 -11.47
N PHE A 257 -13.94 -0.16 -11.47
CA PHE A 257 -12.82 -0.90 -10.91
C PHE A 257 -11.69 -0.93 -11.94
N TYR A 258 -10.61 -0.21 -11.64
CA TYR A 258 -9.46 -0.12 -12.52
C TYR A 258 -8.32 -1.01 -12.02
N THR A 259 -7.81 -1.87 -12.91
CA THR A 259 -6.61 -2.69 -12.66
C THR A 259 -5.35 -2.03 -13.18
N SER A 260 -5.47 -1.04 -14.07
CA SER A 260 -4.37 -0.20 -14.51
C SER A 260 -4.86 1.22 -14.82
N ALA A 261 -4.07 2.23 -14.48
CA ALA A 261 -4.34 3.62 -14.82
C ALA A 261 -3.05 4.46 -14.84
N LYS A 262 -3.16 5.71 -15.29
CA LYS A 262 -2.04 6.65 -15.36
C LYS A 262 -2.15 7.67 -14.23
N TRP A 263 -1.14 7.75 -13.37
CA TRP A 263 -0.91 8.89 -12.49
C TRP A 263 -0.14 9.97 -13.25
N SER A 264 -0.75 11.12 -13.48
CA SER A 264 -0.15 12.23 -14.24
C SER A 264 -0.70 13.56 -13.79
N GLN A 265 0.07 14.64 -13.93
CA GLN A 265 -0.38 15.97 -13.51
C GLN A 265 -0.84 15.98 -12.04
N LEU A 266 -0.26 15.13 -11.20
CA LEU A 266 -0.56 14.99 -9.76
C LEU A 266 -1.96 14.45 -9.42
N HIS A 267 -2.61 13.74 -10.35
CA HIS A 267 -3.84 12.98 -10.08
C HIS A 267 -3.95 11.74 -10.98
N TRP A 268 -4.92 10.86 -10.70
CA TRP A 268 -5.22 9.74 -11.59
C TRP A 268 -5.97 10.19 -12.85
N ASN A 269 -5.56 9.66 -14.00
CA ASN A 269 -6.21 9.82 -15.28
C ASN A 269 -6.76 8.47 -15.75
N TYR A 270 -8.05 8.44 -16.06
CA TYR A 270 -8.79 7.23 -16.41
C TYR A 270 -9.04 7.04 -17.91
N GLU A 271 -8.58 7.95 -18.78
CA GLU A 271 -8.86 7.92 -20.23
C GLU A 271 -8.44 6.58 -20.87
N ASN A 272 -7.31 6.03 -20.44
CA ASN A 272 -6.78 4.74 -20.89
C ASN A 272 -6.70 3.71 -19.74
N ALA A 273 -7.54 3.85 -18.72
CA ALA A 273 -7.57 2.90 -17.62
C ALA A 273 -8.12 1.54 -18.08
N VAL A 274 -7.59 0.46 -17.50
CA VAL A 274 -8.01 -0.91 -17.79
C VAL A 274 -9.03 -1.33 -16.76
N ILE A 275 -10.23 -1.65 -17.24
CA ILE A 275 -11.28 -2.33 -16.48
C ILE A 275 -11.16 -3.83 -16.82
N PRO A 276 -11.11 -4.73 -15.83
CA PRO A 276 -11.05 -6.16 -16.12
C PRO A 276 -12.35 -6.63 -16.77
N ASP A 277 -12.27 -7.48 -17.79
CA ASP A 277 -13.45 -8.01 -18.48
C ASP A 277 -14.26 -9.00 -17.62
N LYS A 278 -13.64 -9.51 -16.54
CA LYS A 278 -14.17 -10.51 -15.62
C LYS A 278 -14.05 -10.03 -14.18
N ASP A 279 -14.81 -10.67 -13.32
CA ASP A 279 -14.70 -10.50 -11.88
C ASP A 279 -13.28 -10.70 -11.39
N PHE A 280 -12.89 -9.86 -10.44
CA PHE A 280 -11.56 -9.89 -9.85
C PHE A 280 -11.61 -10.63 -8.52
N SER A 281 -11.13 -11.88 -8.52
CA SER A 281 -11.12 -12.74 -7.33
C SER A 281 -10.22 -12.16 -6.24
N LEU A 282 -10.70 -12.23 -5.00
CA LEU A 282 -9.98 -11.85 -3.78
C LEU A 282 -9.51 -13.06 -2.98
N ASP A 283 -9.71 -14.29 -3.48
CA ASP A 283 -9.51 -15.51 -2.69
C ASP A 283 -8.09 -15.64 -2.12
N ASN A 284 -7.07 -15.21 -2.87
CA ASN A 284 -5.67 -15.31 -2.44
C ASN A 284 -5.24 -14.27 -1.39
N ILE A 285 -6.14 -13.37 -0.96
CA ILE A 285 -5.90 -12.49 0.21
C ILE A 285 -6.82 -12.83 1.39
N LEU A 286 -7.72 -13.80 1.26
CA LEU A 286 -8.62 -14.18 2.36
C LEU A 286 -7.87 -14.91 3.49
N ALA A 287 -8.24 -14.61 4.73
CA ALA A 287 -7.73 -15.25 5.94
C ALA A 287 -8.38 -16.62 6.20
N LEU A 288 -8.37 -17.50 5.20
CA LEU A 288 -8.99 -18.81 5.28
C LEU A 288 -8.36 -19.68 6.38
N GLU A 289 -9.18 -20.45 7.10
CA GLU A 289 -8.68 -21.42 8.07
C GLU A 289 -7.80 -22.48 7.38
N LYS A 290 -6.67 -22.83 8.02
CA LYS A 290 -5.68 -23.74 7.43
C LYS A 290 -6.24 -25.14 7.18
N GLU A 291 -6.95 -25.69 8.16
CA GLU A 291 -7.45 -27.07 8.16
C GLU A 291 -8.71 -27.22 7.30
N GLY A 292 -9.55 -26.18 7.22
CA GLY A 292 -10.83 -26.25 6.52
C GLY A 292 -11.82 -27.22 7.17
N ILE A 293 -12.81 -27.62 6.38
CA ILE A 293 -13.82 -28.62 6.73
C ILE A 293 -13.96 -29.66 5.63
N ILE A 294 -14.59 -30.79 5.93
CA ILE A 294 -15.04 -31.75 4.94
C ILE A 294 -16.55 -31.59 4.79
N GLU A 295 -16.97 -31.11 3.63
CA GLU A 295 -18.37 -31.06 3.26
C GLU A 295 -18.82 -32.44 2.75
N THR A 296 -19.94 -32.92 3.28
CA THR A 296 -20.59 -34.17 2.89
C THR A 296 -21.92 -33.87 2.18
N ASP A 297 -22.10 -34.44 1.00
CA ASP A 297 -23.42 -34.51 0.38
C ASP A 297 -24.09 -35.82 0.79
N ALA A 298 -25.08 -35.72 1.67
CA ALA A 298 -25.85 -36.86 2.17
C ALA A 298 -26.60 -37.64 1.07
N THR A 299 -26.75 -37.06 -0.11
CA THR A 299 -27.51 -37.63 -1.25
C THR A 299 -26.63 -38.39 -2.23
N THR A 300 -25.37 -37.96 -2.42
CA THR A 300 -24.45 -38.52 -3.42
C THR A 300 -23.24 -39.23 -2.80
N GLY A 301 -22.98 -39.05 -1.51
CA GLY A 301 -21.82 -39.63 -0.82
C GLY A 301 -20.50 -38.94 -1.18
N HIS A 302 -20.55 -37.75 -1.77
CA HIS A 302 -19.36 -36.96 -2.09
C HIS A 302 -18.78 -36.28 -0.84
N GLU A 303 -17.45 -36.29 -0.73
CA GLU A 303 -16.68 -35.58 0.29
C GLU A 303 -15.75 -34.56 -0.41
N GLY A 304 -15.92 -33.28 -0.07
CA GLY A 304 -15.11 -32.18 -0.59
C GLY A 304 -14.42 -31.42 0.54
N SER A 305 -13.16 -31.04 0.36
CA SER A 305 -12.49 -30.16 1.33
C SER A 305 -12.79 -28.70 0.97
N VAL A 306 -13.31 -27.96 1.94
CA VAL A 306 -13.67 -26.54 1.80
C VAL A 306 -12.90 -25.73 2.83
N LYS A 307 -12.36 -24.59 2.41
CA LYS A 307 -11.72 -23.61 3.29
C LYS A 307 -12.48 -22.30 3.25
N GLY A 308 -12.51 -21.64 4.40
CA GLY A 308 -13.33 -20.46 4.60
C GLY A 308 -12.96 -19.75 5.89
N ILE A 309 -13.66 -18.65 6.12
CA ILE A 309 -13.54 -17.82 7.33
C ILE A 309 -14.76 -18.09 8.18
N LYS A 310 -14.53 -18.62 9.38
CA LYS A 310 -15.59 -19.06 10.30
C LYS A 310 -16.16 -17.90 11.09
N LEU A 311 -17.47 -17.73 11.03
CA LEU A 311 -18.25 -16.84 11.88
C LEU A 311 -19.09 -17.66 12.85
N THR A 312 -18.95 -17.36 14.14
CA THR A 312 -19.72 -17.96 15.24
C THR A 312 -20.59 -16.90 15.92
N ALA A 313 -21.41 -17.30 16.90
CA ALA A 313 -22.20 -16.39 17.71
C ALA A 313 -21.38 -15.23 18.30
N GLU A 314 -20.11 -15.47 18.69
CA GLU A 314 -19.23 -14.43 19.23
C GLU A 314 -18.89 -13.33 18.22
N SER A 315 -18.98 -13.63 16.91
CA SER A 315 -18.75 -12.62 15.88
C SER A 315 -19.75 -11.46 15.94
N GLN A 316 -20.96 -11.67 16.47
CA GLN A 316 -21.96 -10.61 16.68
C GLN A 316 -21.42 -9.46 17.54
N LYS A 317 -20.53 -9.78 18.50
CA LYS A 317 -19.86 -8.82 19.39
C LYS A 317 -18.49 -8.41 18.87
N THR A 318 -17.76 -9.37 18.30
CA THR A 318 -16.38 -9.18 17.84
C THR A 318 -16.25 -9.56 16.36
N PRO A 319 -16.41 -8.61 15.43
CA PRO A 319 -16.29 -8.90 14.00
C PRO A 319 -14.95 -9.54 13.63
N VAL A 320 -15.00 -10.54 12.77
CA VAL A 320 -13.85 -11.34 12.31
C VAL A 320 -13.23 -10.68 11.08
N SER A 321 -11.90 -10.55 11.05
CA SER A 321 -11.17 -10.02 9.89
C SER A 321 -11.25 -10.99 8.71
N LEU A 322 -11.54 -10.46 7.52
CA LEU A 322 -11.57 -11.27 6.31
C LEU A 322 -10.20 -11.38 5.64
N PHE A 323 -9.30 -10.44 5.92
CA PHE A 323 -7.90 -10.48 5.47
C PHE A 323 -6.97 -10.81 6.64
N PRO A 324 -5.78 -11.40 6.37
CA PRO A 324 -4.76 -11.58 7.38
C PRO A 324 -4.41 -10.28 8.08
N GLU A 325 -3.80 -10.39 9.26
CA GLU A 325 -3.36 -9.21 9.99
C GLU A 325 -2.50 -8.33 9.09
N LYS A 326 -2.86 -7.05 9.03
CA LYS A 326 -2.12 -6.06 8.26
C LYS A 326 -2.02 -6.36 6.75
N GLN A 327 -3.01 -7.03 6.18
CA GLN A 327 -3.18 -7.17 4.74
C GLN A 327 -4.37 -6.31 4.27
N TYR A 328 -4.16 -5.62 3.16
CA TYR A 328 -5.12 -4.66 2.60
C TYR A 328 -5.13 -4.77 1.08
N LEU A 329 -6.24 -4.35 0.48
CA LEU A 329 -6.27 -4.02 -0.93
C LEU A 329 -5.81 -2.59 -1.14
N TYR A 330 -4.93 -2.38 -2.11
CA TYR A 330 -4.46 -1.05 -2.55
C TYR A 330 -5.00 -0.79 -3.95
N LEU A 331 -6.16 -0.13 -4.03
CA LEU A 331 -6.91 0.02 -5.27
C LEU A 331 -6.72 1.41 -5.86
N ILE A 332 -6.74 1.49 -7.19
CA ILE A 332 -6.80 2.78 -7.90
C ILE A 332 -8.12 3.45 -7.51
N PRO A 333 -8.11 4.72 -7.05
CA PRO A 333 -9.30 5.41 -6.59
C PRO A 333 -10.26 5.70 -7.75
N VAL A 334 -11.46 6.15 -7.41
CA VAL A 334 -12.48 6.55 -8.38
C VAL A 334 -12.79 8.03 -8.19
N GLY A 335 -12.98 8.76 -9.29
CA GLY A 335 -13.39 10.17 -9.23
C GLY A 335 -12.27 11.16 -8.86
N ASP A 336 -11.00 10.74 -8.93
CA ASP A 336 -9.85 11.63 -8.82
C ASP A 336 -9.63 12.40 -10.12
N ASN A 337 -9.99 13.69 -10.17
CA ASN A 337 -9.90 14.50 -11.39
C ASN A 337 -9.14 15.83 -11.16
N ASP A 338 -8.52 16.00 -10.00
CA ASP A 338 -7.85 17.24 -9.61
C ASP A 338 -6.62 16.94 -8.75
N PRO A 339 -5.54 17.73 -8.88
CA PRO A 339 -4.40 17.65 -7.97
C PRO A 339 -4.78 17.82 -6.49
N ASP A 340 -5.82 18.61 -6.21
CA ASP A 340 -6.37 18.77 -4.86
C ASP A 340 -7.20 17.53 -4.46
N VAL A 341 -6.64 16.73 -3.55
CA VAL A 341 -7.27 15.49 -3.07
C VAL A 341 -8.65 15.72 -2.45
N THR A 342 -8.91 16.92 -1.92
CA THR A 342 -10.20 17.23 -1.28
C THR A 342 -11.36 17.30 -2.28
N LYS A 343 -11.05 17.43 -3.58
CA LYS A 343 -12.04 17.43 -4.66
C LYS A 343 -12.31 16.05 -5.23
N ASN A 344 -11.62 15.00 -4.77
CA ASN A 344 -11.91 13.64 -5.19
C ASN A 344 -13.35 13.26 -4.77
N SER A 345 -14.20 12.95 -5.74
CA SER A 345 -15.61 12.67 -5.50
C SER A 345 -15.89 11.26 -4.97
N GLY A 346 -14.94 10.34 -5.10
CA GLY A 346 -15.16 8.92 -4.88
C GLY A 346 -16.07 8.29 -5.95
N CYS A 347 -16.46 7.04 -5.71
CA CYS A 347 -17.36 6.27 -6.56
C CYS A 347 -18.83 6.71 -6.42
N ALA A 348 -19.62 6.57 -7.49
CA ALA A 348 -21.07 6.65 -7.39
C ALA A 348 -21.63 5.32 -6.82
N GLU A 349 -22.92 5.35 -6.44
CA GLU A 349 -23.59 4.14 -5.97
C GLU A 349 -23.60 3.07 -7.08
N GLY A 350 -23.19 1.86 -6.71
CA GLY A 350 -23.14 0.71 -7.61
C GLY A 350 -21.99 0.72 -8.61
N ASP A 351 -21.10 1.72 -8.61
CA ASP A 351 -19.92 1.73 -9.49
C ASP A 351 -18.94 0.59 -9.16
N ILE A 352 -18.83 0.26 -7.87
CA ILE A 352 -18.04 -0.85 -7.33
C ILE A 352 -18.94 -1.67 -6.42
N LYS A 353 -19.02 -2.95 -6.69
CA LYS A 353 -19.68 -3.95 -5.86
C LYS A 353 -18.68 -5.02 -5.42
N ILE A 354 -18.97 -5.67 -4.29
CA ILE A 354 -18.21 -6.80 -3.75
C ILE A 354 -19.17 -8.00 -3.67
N GLY A 355 -18.79 -9.10 -4.32
CA GLY A 355 -19.49 -10.37 -4.27
C GLY A 355 -18.94 -11.27 -3.18
N PHE A 356 -19.80 -12.12 -2.62
CA PHE A 356 -19.47 -13.07 -1.56
C PHE A 356 -20.14 -14.41 -1.85
N HIS A 357 -19.39 -15.49 -1.60
CA HIS A 357 -19.94 -16.81 -1.39
C HIS A 357 -19.80 -17.18 0.09
N TYR A 358 -20.88 -17.63 0.70
CA TYR A 358 -20.88 -18.09 2.08
C TYR A 358 -21.80 -19.28 2.30
N ASP A 359 -21.42 -20.11 3.26
CA ASP A 359 -22.12 -21.33 3.62
C ASP A 359 -22.73 -21.21 5.00
N ILE A 360 -23.95 -21.71 5.16
CA ILE A 360 -24.50 -22.03 6.49
C ILE A 360 -24.20 -23.50 6.74
N VAL A 361 -23.29 -23.75 7.67
CA VAL A 361 -22.70 -25.07 7.90
C VAL A 361 -23.29 -25.70 9.16
N THR A 362 -23.64 -26.98 9.07
CA THR A 362 -24.12 -27.79 10.21
C THR A 362 -23.40 -29.13 10.24
N LYS A 363 -23.02 -29.60 11.42
CA LYS A 363 -22.32 -30.86 11.59
C LYS A 363 -23.15 -32.03 11.08
N ASP A 364 -22.51 -32.90 10.32
CA ASP A 364 -23.09 -34.14 9.86
C ASP A 364 -23.06 -35.18 10.99
N ASN A 365 -24.23 -35.45 11.57
CA ASN A 365 -24.37 -36.43 12.65
C ASN A 365 -24.47 -37.88 12.15
N THR A 366 -24.51 -38.10 10.83
CA THR A 366 -24.61 -39.44 10.23
C THR A 366 -23.26 -40.05 9.93
N SER A 367 -22.19 -39.25 9.94
CA SER A 367 -20.83 -39.68 9.66
C SER A 367 -19.95 -39.64 10.91
N SER A 368 -19.12 -40.68 11.11
CA SER A 368 -18.38 -40.92 12.35
C SER A 368 -17.10 -40.07 12.51
N GLY A 369 -17.05 -38.86 11.93
CA GLY A 369 -15.87 -37.97 11.94
C GLY A 369 -16.17 -36.59 12.50
N SER A 370 -15.26 -36.03 13.30
CA SER A 370 -15.45 -34.73 13.98
C SER A 370 -15.44 -33.50 13.08
N SER A 371 -15.16 -33.65 11.78
CA SER A 371 -14.95 -32.55 10.82
C SER A 371 -15.80 -32.67 9.55
N LYS A 372 -16.88 -33.45 9.60
CA LYS A 372 -17.81 -33.64 8.49
C LYS A 372 -19.06 -32.79 8.68
N TYR A 373 -19.48 -32.10 7.63
CA TYR A 373 -20.51 -31.08 7.68
C TYR A 373 -21.39 -31.09 6.43
N ILE A 374 -22.65 -30.70 6.61
CA ILE A 374 -23.57 -30.36 5.53
C ILE A 374 -23.58 -28.84 5.41
N ALA A 375 -23.45 -28.32 4.19
CA ALA A 375 -23.46 -26.89 3.90
C ALA A 375 -24.68 -26.51 3.05
N SER A 376 -25.25 -25.33 3.34
CA SER A 376 -26.17 -24.64 2.45
C SER A 376 -25.47 -23.42 1.87
N HIS A 377 -25.28 -23.43 0.56
CA HIS A 377 -24.56 -22.37 -0.15
C HIS A 377 -25.44 -21.15 -0.45
N ALA A 378 -24.86 -19.96 -0.35
CA ALA A 378 -25.50 -18.71 -0.70
C ALA A 378 -24.49 -17.71 -1.29
N GLU A 379 -24.99 -16.83 -2.15
CA GLU A 379 -24.24 -15.69 -2.66
C GLU A 379 -24.94 -14.39 -2.34
N SER A 380 -24.14 -13.34 -2.18
CA SER A 380 -24.65 -11.99 -2.04
C SER A 380 -23.71 -10.99 -2.66
N VAL A 381 -24.23 -9.80 -2.95
CA VAL A 381 -23.47 -8.68 -3.47
C VAL A 381 -23.81 -7.43 -2.69
N ILE A 382 -22.80 -6.64 -2.36
CA ILE A 382 -22.97 -5.32 -1.74
C ILE A 382 -22.41 -4.26 -2.67
N SER A 383 -23.04 -3.09 -2.72
CA SER A 383 -22.45 -1.91 -3.34
C SER A 383 -21.59 -1.17 -2.32
N LEU A 384 -20.41 -0.74 -2.73
CA LEU A 384 -19.66 0.21 -1.91
C LEU A 384 -20.43 1.55 -1.81
N PRO A 385 -20.38 2.24 -0.67
CA PRO A 385 -21.16 3.46 -0.49
C PRO A 385 -20.70 4.58 -1.43
N LYS A 386 -21.64 5.42 -1.86
CA LYS A 386 -21.33 6.62 -2.65
C LYS A 386 -20.30 7.50 -1.92
N GLY A 387 -19.31 7.99 -2.66
CA GLY A 387 -18.27 8.87 -2.15
C GLY A 387 -17.12 8.16 -1.44
N HIS A 388 -17.08 6.82 -1.45
CA HIS A 388 -15.94 6.03 -1.02
C HIS A 388 -14.94 5.85 -2.19
N MET A 389 -13.89 5.05 -2.01
CA MET A 389 -12.85 4.83 -3.04
C MET A 389 -12.09 6.12 -3.41
N LYS A 390 -11.91 7.02 -2.45
CA LYS A 390 -11.13 8.24 -2.63
C LYS A 390 -9.64 7.98 -2.44
N ARG A 391 -8.83 8.75 -3.16
CA ARG A 391 -7.37 8.81 -2.98
C ARG A 391 -7.02 9.15 -1.53
N ASN A 392 -6.00 8.51 -0.98
CA ASN A 392 -5.47 8.82 0.37
C ASN A 392 -6.51 8.57 1.49
N GLU A 393 -7.44 7.64 1.27
CA GLU A 393 -8.38 7.21 2.29
C GLU A 393 -8.29 5.69 2.51
N SER A 394 -8.48 5.31 3.78
CA SER A 394 -8.53 3.93 4.22
C SER A 394 -9.94 3.59 4.66
N TYR A 395 -10.46 2.47 4.15
CA TYR A 395 -11.80 1.98 4.40
C TYR A 395 -11.74 0.63 5.10
N LEU A 396 -12.42 0.53 6.24
CA LEU A 396 -12.73 -0.73 6.89
C LEU A 396 -14.24 -0.94 6.87
N TYR A 397 -14.70 -1.90 6.08
CA TYR A 397 -16.11 -2.26 5.99
C TYR A 397 -16.42 -3.40 6.97
N THR A 398 -17.37 -3.19 7.88
CA THR A 398 -17.93 -4.25 8.71
C THR A 398 -19.21 -4.75 8.05
N LEU A 399 -19.15 -6.00 7.60
CA LEU A 399 -20.24 -6.71 6.95
C LEU A 399 -21.08 -7.42 7.99
N GLN A 400 -22.39 -7.29 7.86
CA GLN A 400 -23.36 -8.05 8.62
C GLN A 400 -23.96 -9.13 7.74
N ILE A 401 -23.75 -10.39 8.13
CA ILE A 401 -24.28 -11.56 7.44
C ILE A 401 -25.50 -12.08 8.19
N ASN A 402 -26.64 -12.11 7.51
CA ASN A 402 -27.86 -12.77 7.94
C ASN A 402 -28.08 -14.03 7.10
N LEU A 403 -29.08 -14.85 7.45
CA LEU A 403 -29.42 -16.08 6.71
C LEU A 403 -29.75 -15.84 5.22
N HIS A 404 -30.23 -14.63 4.87
CA HIS A 404 -30.73 -14.32 3.51
C HIS A 404 -30.16 -13.02 2.91
N GLU A 405 -29.31 -12.28 3.63
CA GLU A 405 -28.73 -11.03 3.14
C GLU A 405 -27.35 -10.78 3.73
N ILE A 406 -26.49 -10.11 2.95
CA ILE A 406 -25.28 -9.45 3.45
C ILE A 406 -25.46 -7.94 3.24
N LYS A 407 -25.10 -7.14 4.24
CA LYS A 407 -25.06 -5.69 4.13
C LYS A 407 -23.83 -5.10 4.80
N ILE A 408 -23.45 -3.90 4.38
CA ILE A 408 -22.50 -3.07 5.12
C ILE A 408 -23.25 -2.48 6.31
N GLU A 409 -22.89 -2.91 7.51
CA GLU A 409 -23.44 -2.31 8.75
C GLU A 409 -22.72 -1.01 9.08
N GLU A 410 -21.40 -1.01 8.92
CA GLU A 410 -20.55 0.12 9.24
C GLU A 410 -19.42 0.22 8.22
N ALA A 411 -19.07 1.45 7.86
CA ALA A 411 -17.85 1.74 7.13
C ALA A 411 -17.04 2.77 7.90
N LYS A 412 -15.91 2.35 8.45
CA LYS A 412 -14.95 3.26 9.08
C LYS A 412 -14.05 3.84 8.00
N VAL A 413 -14.07 5.17 7.88
CA VAL A 413 -13.24 5.90 6.93
C VAL A 413 -12.23 6.73 7.69
N GLU A 414 -10.95 6.52 7.39
CA GLU A 414 -9.84 7.25 8.00
C GLU A 414 -8.97 7.86 6.90
N LYS A 415 -8.39 9.04 7.18
CA LYS A 415 -7.33 9.57 6.31
C LYS A 415 -6.16 8.58 6.33
N TRP A 416 -5.65 8.23 5.16
CA TRP A 416 -4.45 7.42 5.06
C TRP A 416 -3.23 8.31 5.19
N SER A 417 -2.89 8.64 6.44
CA SER A 417 -1.89 9.63 6.82
C SER A 417 -0.66 9.62 5.91
N ASP A 418 -0.32 10.79 5.39
CA ASP A 418 0.88 11.01 4.58
C ASP A 418 2.14 10.61 5.36
N ILE A 419 3.17 10.20 4.64
CA ILE A 419 4.47 9.85 5.22
C ILE A 419 5.26 11.15 5.36
N THR A 420 5.05 11.86 6.47
CA THR A 420 5.75 13.11 6.81
C THR A 420 6.74 12.91 7.93
N ASN A 421 7.68 13.86 8.05
CA ASN A 421 8.62 14.18 9.14
C ASN A 421 10.13 13.99 8.72
N ASP A 422 11.10 14.55 9.45
CA ASP A 422 12.48 14.71 8.91
C ASP A 422 13.49 13.69 9.46
N VAL A 423 14.35 13.14 8.60
CA VAL A 423 15.67 12.56 8.96
C VAL A 423 16.70 12.81 7.84
N THR A 424 17.89 13.16 8.29
CA THR A 424 19.08 13.64 7.58
C THR A 424 19.79 12.57 6.73
N ILE A 425 20.13 12.87 5.46
CA ILE A 425 21.21 12.17 4.71
C ILE A 425 22.53 12.89 4.91
N GLU A 426 23.63 12.12 4.94
CA GLU A 426 25.00 12.61 4.78
C GLU A 426 25.52 12.35 3.37
#